data_AF-A0A835CZM7-F1
#
_entry.id   AF-A0A835CZM7-F1
#
_cell.length_a   1.000
_cell.length_b   1.000
_cell.length_c   1.000
_cell.angle_alpha   90.00
_cell.angle_beta   90.00
_cell.angle_gamma   90.00
#
_symmetry.space_group_name_H-M   'P 1'
#
loop_
_entity.id
_entity.type
_entity.pdbx_description
1 polymer ?
#
loop_
_entity_poly.entity_id
_entity_poly.type
_entity_poly.pdbx_seq_one_letter_code
_entity_poly.pdbx_strand_id
1 'polypeptide(L)' 'MRDQDKTKLADVLNDARAKLPADKAATHEDAEGVVGAELTNNPNLTTYPGGVAEAVVAAARLNQEI' A
#
# COMPACT_ATOMS: atom_id res chain seq x y z
N MET A 1 -13.11 13.55 31.29
CA MET A 1 -13.74 12.66 30.29
C MET A 1 -14.02 11.33 30.96
N ARG A 2 -15.25 10.82 30.89
CA ARG A 2 -15.60 9.51 31.45
C ARG A 2 -15.26 8.44 30.41
N ASP A 3 -15.04 7.20 30.83
CA ASP A 3 -14.75 6.10 29.89
C ASP A 3 -15.89 5.84 28.90
N GLN A 4 -17.12 6.17 29.30
CA GLN A 4 -18.31 6.11 28.45
C GLN A 4 -18.28 7.13 27.30
N ASP A 5 -17.48 8.19 27.44
CA ASP A 5 -17.34 9.25 26.43
C ASP A 5 -16.24 8.90 25.40
N LYS A 6 -15.53 7.77 25.56
CA LYS A 6 -14.48 7.30 24.64
C LYS A 6 -15.07 6.40 23.54
N THR A 7 -14.61 6.57 22.31
CA THR A 7 -14.85 5.61 21.23
C THR A 7 -13.91 4.42 21.38
N LYS A 8 -14.43 3.19 21.30
CA LYS A 8 -13.59 1.99 21.29
C LYS A 8 -13.09 1.72 19.88
N LEU A 9 -11.93 1.06 19.78
CA LEU A 9 -11.41 0.60 18.49
C LEU A 9 -12.42 -0.30 17.75
N ALA A 10 -13.17 -1.12 18.49
CA ALA A 10 -14.25 -1.94 17.93
C ALA A 10 -15.33 -1.09 17.26
N ASP A 11 -15.71 0.06 17.86
CA ASP A 11 -16.74 0.95 17.31
C ASP A 11 -16.26 1.60 16.00
N VAL A 12 -14.96 1.90 15.89
CA VAL A 12 -14.34 2.45 14.67
C VAL A 12 -14.25 1.39 13.55
N LEU A 13 -13.92 0.15 13.89
CA LEU A 13 -13.69 -0.92 12.91
C LEU A 13 -14.96 -1.66 12.50
N ASN A 14 -16.05 -1.53 13.26
CA ASN A 14 -17.29 -2.32 13.09
C ASN A 14 -17.86 -2.28 11.66
N ASP A 15 -17.76 -1.15 10.98
CA ASP A 15 -18.27 -0.96 9.61
C ASP A 15 -17.18 -0.64 8.57
N ALA A 16 -15.91 -0.78 8.96
CA ALA A 16 -14.78 -0.47 8.09
C ALA A 16 -14.82 -1.26 6.77
N ARG A 17 -15.17 -2.55 6.81
CA ARG A 17 -15.28 -3.39 5.60
C ARG A 17 -16.34 -2.89 4.60
N ALA A 18 -17.42 -2.29 5.09
CA ALA A 18 -18.49 -1.78 4.23
C ALA A 18 -18.21 -0.35 3.73
N LYS A 19 -17.45 0.43 4.50
CA LYS A 19 -17.12 1.83 4.18
C LYS A 19 -15.86 1.98 3.33
N LEU A 20 -14.89 1.08 3.47
CA LEU A 20 -13.66 1.14 2.71
C LEU A 20 -13.89 0.56 1.31
N PRO A 21 -13.34 1.21 0.26
CA PRO A 21 -13.31 0.59 -1.06
C PRO A 21 -12.54 -0.73 -0.99
N ALA A 22 -12.82 -1.63 -1.92
CA ALA A 22 -11.99 -2.81 -2.11
C ALA A 22 -10.54 -2.42 -2.38
N ASP A 23 -9.62 -3.34 -2.12
CA ASP A 23 -8.20 -3.13 -2.37
C ASP A 23 -7.97 -2.76 -3.84
N LYS A 24 -7.16 -1.72 -4.07
CA LYS A 24 -6.75 -1.30 -5.40
C LYS A 24 -5.73 -2.30 -5.94
N ALA A 25 -5.96 -2.82 -7.16
CA ALA A 25 -4.97 -3.61 -7.88
C ALA A 25 -3.74 -2.76 -8.21
N ALA A 26 -2.55 -3.31 -8.00
CA ALA A 26 -1.30 -2.66 -8.39
C ALA A 26 -1.25 -2.45 -9.91
N THR A 27 -0.90 -1.24 -10.34
CA THR A 27 -0.72 -0.88 -11.75
C THR A 27 0.74 -0.64 -12.10
N HIS A 28 1.05 -0.52 -13.39
CA HIS A 28 2.39 -0.13 -13.84
C HIS A 28 2.78 1.28 -13.36
N GLU A 29 1.82 2.21 -13.32
CA GLU A 29 2.04 3.57 -12.79
C GLU A 29 2.42 3.52 -11.29
N ASP A 30 1.72 2.70 -10.50
CA ASP A 30 2.07 2.50 -9.10
C ASP A 30 3.50 1.94 -8.96
N ALA A 31 3.86 0.98 -9.81
CA ALA A 31 5.19 0.38 -9.82
C ALA A 31 6.30 1.39 -10.17
N GLU A 32 6.09 2.24 -11.19
CA GLU A 32 7.01 3.31 -11.54
C GLU A 32 7.19 4.33 -10.41
N GLY A 33 6.09 4.69 -9.74
CA GLY A 33 6.12 5.56 -8.57
C GLY A 33 6.96 4.98 -7.42
N VAL A 34 6.82 3.68 -7.15
CA VAL A 34 7.61 2.98 -6.12
C VAL A 34 9.09 2.89 -6.50
N VAL A 35 9.42 2.59 -7.77
CA VAL A 35 10.80 2.61 -8.26
C VAL A 35 11.44 3.98 -8.03
N GLY A 36 10.73 5.05 -8.41
CA GLY A 36 11.19 6.43 -8.19
C GLY A 36 11.41 6.75 -6.71
N ALA A 37 10.48 6.35 -5.85
CA ALA A 37 10.58 6.55 -4.41
C ALA A 37 11.76 5.78 -3.79
N GLU A 38 11.99 4.52 -4.17
CA GLU A 38 13.12 3.73 -3.67
C GLU A 38 14.47 4.31 -4.10
N LEU A 39 14.58 4.74 -5.36
CA LEU A 39 15.80 5.36 -5.89
C LEU A 39 16.10 6.69 -5.21
N THR A 40 15.09 7.56 -5.07
CA THR A 40 15.27 8.92 -4.54
C THR A 40 15.46 8.93 -3.02
N ASN A 41 14.93 7.94 -2.31
CA ASN A 41 15.03 7.87 -0.86
C ASN A 41 16.25 7.06 -0.38
N ASN A 42 16.99 6.44 -1.31
CA ASN A 42 18.27 5.81 -0.99
C ASN A 42 19.42 6.82 -1.14
N PRO A 43 20.13 7.20 -0.06
CA PRO A 43 21.25 8.15 -0.14
C PRO A 43 22.41 7.63 -1.00
N ASN A 44 22.48 6.32 -1.25
CA ASN A 44 23.49 5.68 -2.09
C ASN A 44 23.02 5.46 -3.54
N LEU A 45 21.78 5.86 -3.89
CA LEU A 45 21.19 5.71 -5.23
C LEU A 45 21.30 4.27 -5.79
N THR A 46 21.20 3.27 -4.93
CA THR A 46 21.31 1.85 -5.29
C THR A 46 19.97 1.16 -5.23
N THR A 47 19.72 0.20 -6.12
CA THR A 47 18.60 -0.72 -6.01
C THR A 47 19.08 -2.04 -5.42
N TYR A 48 18.29 -2.62 -4.54
CA TYR A 48 18.56 -3.95 -3.98
C TYR A 48 17.55 -4.95 -4.56
N PRO A 49 18.01 -6.11 -5.06
CA PRO A 49 17.11 -7.20 -5.43
C PRO A 49 16.23 -7.61 -4.24
N GLY A 50 14.97 -7.96 -4.51
CA GLY A 50 13.96 -8.29 -3.48
C GLY A 50 13.34 -7.08 -2.79
N GLY A 51 13.48 -5.87 -3.35
CA GLY A 51 12.88 -4.63 -2.84
C GLY A 51 11.37 -4.53 -3.09
N VAL A 52 10.75 -3.48 -2.55
CA VAL A 52 9.31 -3.22 -2.71
C VAL A 52 8.98 -2.92 -4.17
N ALA A 53 9.86 -2.20 -4.89
CA ALA A 53 9.67 -1.92 -6.30
C ALA A 53 9.56 -3.20 -7.14
N GLU A 54 10.41 -4.20 -6.89
CA GLU A 54 10.37 -5.47 -7.61
C GLU A 54 9.05 -6.22 -7.35
N ALA A 55 8.61 -6.26 -6.09
CA ALA A 55 7.34 -6.90 -5.73
C ALA A 55 6.13 -6.22 -6.37
N VAL A 56 6.11 -4.87 -6.41
CA VAL A 56 5.00 -4.11 -7.01
C VAL A 56 5.00 -4.24 -8.53
N VAL A 57 6.17 -4.28 -9.20
CA VAL A 57 6.28 -4.58 -10.63
C VAL A 57 5.73 -5.98 -10.94
N ALA A 58 6.09 -6.99 -10.14
CA ALA A 58 5.59 -8.35 -10.32
C ALA A 58 4.06 -8.40 -10.17
N ALA A 59 3.51 -7.74 -9.13
CA ALA A 59 2.08 -7.66 -8.91
C ALA A 59 1.34 -6.94 -10.06
N ALA A 60 1.88 -5.83 -10.55
CA ALA A 60 1.30 -5.09 -11.66
C ALA A 60 1.23 -5.90 -12.96
N ARG A 61 2.25 -6.73 -13.23
CA ARG A 61 2.25 -7.66 -14.37
C ARG A 61 1.18 -8.72 -14.23
N LEU A 62 1.11 -9.38 -13.07
CA LEU A 62 0.09 -10.40 -12.81
C LEU A 62 -1.34 -9.84 -12.93
N ASN A 63 -1.56 -8.59 -12.50
CA ASN A 63 -2.88 -7.95 -12.59
C ASN A 63 -3.28 -7.57 -14.03
N GLN A 64 -2.33 -7.42 -14.95
CA GLN A 64 -2.61 -7.11 -16.36
C GLN A 64 -2.88 -8.34 -17.23
N GLU A 65 -2.59 -9.54 -16.72
CA GLU A 65 -2.89 -10.81 -17.38
C GLU A 65 -4.34 -11.29 -17.12
N ILE A 66 -5.12 -10.50 -16.38
CA ILE A 66 -6.54 -10.72 -16.04
C ILE A 66 -7.41 -9.80 -16.90
#